data_AF-A0A291F7C1-F1
#
_entry.id   AF-A0A291F7C1-F1
#
_cell.length_a   1.000
_cell.length_b   1.000
_cell.length_c   1.000
_cell.angle_alpha   90.00
_cell.angle_beta   90.00
_cell.angle_gamma   90.00
#
_symmetry.space_group_name_H-M   'P 1'
#
loop_
_entity.id
_entity.type
_entity.pdbx_description
1 polymer ?
#
loop_
_entity_poly.entity_id
_entity_poly.type
_entity_poly.pdbx_seq_one_letter_code
_entity_poly.pdbx_strand_id
1 'polypeptide(L)'
;MLAMYSGQIGLFSSRDLLLFFLMWELELIPVYLLVSMWGGKKRLYSATKFILYTAGGSVFLLMGVLGIGLYGSNEPTLNFEILANQPYPVGLEILLYIGFFIAFAVKLPIIPLHTWLPDTHGEAHYSTCMLLAGILLKMGAYGLVRINMELFPNAHSIFSPWLMIVGAMQIIYAASTSLGQRNLKKRIAYSSVSHMGFIIIGIGSITDMGLNGALLQIISHGFIGAALFFLAGTTYDRIRLVYLDEMGGIAIPMPKIFTMFSSFSMASLALPGMSGFIAELIVFFGLLTSPKYFLMTKLLITFVMAIGIILTPIYLLSMLRQMFYGYKIFNVPTYYFFDSGPRELFILISIFLPVLGIGMYPDFVLSLSVEKVEVILSNSF
;
A
#
# COMPACT_ATOMS: atom_id res chain seq x y z
N MET A 1 -17.66 5.34 8.32
CA MET A 1 -16.71 6.10 7.46
C MET A 1 -16.09 7.29 8.19
N LEU A 2 -16.85 8.22 8.79
CA LEU A 2 -16.24 9.36 9.50
C LEU A 2 -15.32 8.95 10.66
N ALA A 3 -15.70 7.96 11.45
CA ALA A 3 -14.82 7.39 12.49
C ALA A 3 -13.51 6.80 11.92
N MET A 4 -13.56 6.22 10.71
CA MET A 4 -12.37 5.72 10.02
C MET A 4 -11.49 6.87 9.56
N TYR A 5 -12.08 7.94 9.01
CA TYR A 5 -11.35 9.16 8.64
C TYR A 5 -10.62 9.78 9.83
N SER A 6 -11.30 9.92 10.99
CA SER A 6 -10.66 10.43 12.20
C SER A 6 -9.57 9.51 12.73
N GLY A 7 -9.78 8.18 12.74
CA GLY A 7 -8.77 7.22 13.18
C GLY A 7 -7.51 7.24 12.31
N GLN A 8 -7.69 7.33 10.98
CA GLN A 8 -6.58 7.39 10.04
C GLN A 8 -5.74 8.65 10.19
N ILE A 9 -6.37 9.82 10.32
CA ILE A 9 -5.66 11.07 10.60
C ILE A 9 -5.00 11.02 11.97
N GLY A 10 -5.73 10.56 12.98
CA GLY A 10 -5.26 10.41 14.35
C GLY A 10 -3.95 9.65 14.42
N LEU A 11 -3.83 8.54 13.68
CA LEU A 11 -2.62 7.73 13.64
C LEU A 11 -1.40 8.44 13.05
N PHE A 12 -1.55 9.18 11.96
CA PHE A 12 -0.40 9.93 11.40
C PHE A 12 -0.03 11.13 12.26
N SER A 13 -0.99 11.67 13.02
CA SER A 13 -0.78 12.82 13.91
C SER A 13 -0.26 12.46 15.31
N SER A 14 -0.38 11.20 15.73
CA SER A 14 -0.04 10.79 17.09
C SER A 14 1.46 10.84 17.34
N ARG A 15 1.86 11.55 18.41
CA ARG A 15 3.23 11.54 18.96
C ARG A 15 3.38 10.70 20.22
N ASP A 16 2.29 10.09 20.68
CA ASP A 16 2.26 9.15 21.79
C ASP A 16 1.98 7.75 21.25
N LEU A 17 2.74 6.75 21.69
CA LEU A 17 2.65 5.39 21.18
C LEU A 17 1.34 4.67 21.58
N LEU A 18 0.77 4.99 22.74
CA LEU A 18 -0.53 4.44 23.12
C LEU A 18 -1.63 5.09 22.30
N LEU A 19 -1.56 6.40 22.07
CA LEU A 19 -2.48 7.07 21.16
C LEU A 19 -2.37 6.50 19.74
N PHE A 20 -1.15 6.23 19.26
CA PHE A 20 -0.91 5.55 17.99
C PHE A 20 -1.62 4.20 17.94
N PHE A 21 -1.46 3.36 18.98
CA PHE A 21 -2.15 2.08 19.11
C PHE A 21 -3.69 2.23 19.13
N LEU A 22 -4.21 3.18 19.91
CA LEU A 22 -5.66 3.41 19.98
C LEU A 22 -6.23 3.83 18.62
N MET A 23 -5.54 4.71 17.90
CA MET A 23 -5.96 5.13 16.55
C MET A 23 -5.80 4.00 15.52
N TRP A 24 -4.79 3.14 15.67
CA TRP A 24 -4.59 1.92 14.89
C TRP A 24 -5.77 0.95 15.01
N GLU A 25 -6.27 0.75 16.24
CA GLU A 25 -7.42 -0.10 16.54
C GLU A 25 -8.76 0.55 16.21
N LEU A 26 -8.89 1.86 16.40
CA LEU A 26 -10.13 2.60 16.17
C LEU A 26 -10.63 2.46 14.73
N GLU A 27 -9.74 2.31 13.75
CA GLU A 27 -10.14 2.09 12.36
C GLU A 27 -10.70 0.69 12.10
N LEU A 28 -10.29 -0.33 12.87
CA LEU A 28 -10.58 -1.73 12.58
C LEU A 28 -12.08 -2.03 12.67
N ILE A 29 -12.74 -1.53 13.72
CA ILE A 29 -14.17 -1.77 13.94
C ILE A 29 -15.03 -1.15 12.80
N PRO A 30 -14.87 0.14 12.44
CA PRO A 30 -15.53 0.71 11.28
C PRO A 30 -15.30 -0.07 9.98
N VAL A 31 -14.07 -0.52 9.70
CA VAL A 31 -13.76 -1.28 8.48
C VAL A 31 -14.48 -2.62 8.50
N TYR A 32 -14.42 -3.35 9.61
CA TYR A 32 -15.12 -4.63 9.78
C TYR A 32 -16.62 -4.49 9.51
N LEU A 33 -17.26 -3.46 10.08
CA LEU A 33 -18.67 -3.16 9.86
C LEU A 33 -18.96 -2.78 8.40
N LEU A 34 -18.08 -1.98 7.78
CA LEU A 34 -18.24 -1.58 6.38
C LEU A 34 -18.19 -2.78 5.42
N VAL A 35 -17.28 -3.73 5.67
CA VAL A 35 -17.14 -4.94 4.85
C VAL A 35 -18.29 -5.91 5.14
N SER A 36 -18.60 -6.19 6.40
CA SER A 36 -19.62 -7.18 6.79
C SER A 36 -21.05 -6.78 6.39
N MET A 37 -21.39 -5.49 6.43
CA MET A 37 -22.73 -5.01 6.08
C MET A 37 -22.89 -4.66 4.60
N TRP A 38 -21.91 -4.01 3.97
CA TRP A 38 -22.01 -3.52 2.57
C TRP A 38 -21.10 -4.27 1.58
N GLY A 39 -20.47 -5.36 2.00
CA GLY A 39 -19.68 -6.20 1.11
C GLY A 39 -20.51 -7.13 0.22
N GLY A 40 -19.80 -7.87 -0.64
CA GLY A 40 -20.35 -8.84 -1.58
C GLY A 40 -20.79 -10.17 -0.96
N LYS A 41 -20.78 -11.23 -1.77
CA LYS A 41 -21.33 -12.54 -1.38
C LYS A 41 -20.58 -13.19 -0.21
N LYS A 42 -19.25 -13.05 -0.17
CA LYS A 42 -18.42 -13.64 0.89
C LYS A 42 -18.04 -12.65 1.99
N ARG A 43 -18.84 -11.59 2.17
CA ARG A 43 -18.57 -10.47 3.08
C ARG A 43 -18.24 -10.88 4.52
N LEU A 44 -18.95 -11.85 5.09
CA LEU A 44 -18.71 -12.28 6.48
C LEU A 44 -17.36 -12.98 6.61
N TYR A 45 -17.02 -13.89 5.70
CA TYR A 45 -15.72 -14.54 5.66
C TYR A 45 -14.58 -13.52 5.51
N SER A 46 -14.72 -12.58 4.57
CA SER A 46 -13.70 -11.55 4.35
C SER A 46 -13.55 -10.61 5.54
N ALA A 47 -14.66 -10.19 6.16
CA ALA A 47 -14.63 -9.31 7.32
C ALA A 47 -14.04 -10.01 8.56
N THR A 48 -14.40 -11.26 8.83
CA THR A 48 -13.84 -12.02 9.96
C THR A 48 -12.36 -12.32 9.75
N LYS A 49 -11.96 -12.68 8.54
CA LYS A 49 -10.54 -12.85 8.21
C LYS A 49 -9.76 -11.55 8.39
N PHE A 50 -10.29 -10.43 7.91
CA PHE A 50 -9.68 -9.11 8.11
C PHE A 50 -9.42 -8.82 9.58
N ILE A 51 -10.46 -8.85 10.41
CA ILE A 51 -10.34 -8.45 11.81
C ILE A 51 -9.43 -9.40 12.60
N LEU A 52 -9.46 -10.70 12.34
CA LEU A 52 -8.58 -11.66 13.00
C LEU A 52 -7.11 -11.45 12.63
N TYR A 53 -6.81 -11.16 11.37
CA TYR A 53 -5.44 -10.85 10.95
C TYR A 53 -4.95 -9.56 11.60
N THR A 54 -5.72 -8.47 11.49
CA THR A 54 -5.27 -7.16 11.92
C THR A 54 -5.26 -7.00 13.44
N ALA A 55 -6.27 -7.51 14.14
CA ALA A 55 -6.32 -7.51 15.61
C ALA A 55 -5.28 -8.48 16.19
N GLY A 56 -5.06 -9.64 15.55
CA GLY A 56 -3.98 -10.54 15.94
C GLY A 56 -2.60 -9.90 15.82
N GLY A 57 -2.36 -9.16 14.74
CA GLY A 57 -1.13 -8.37 14.57
C GLY A 57 -0.98 -7.24 15.59
N SER A 58 -2.07 -6.56 15.94
CA SER A 58 -2.02 -5.42 16.87
C SER A 58 -1.80 -5.81 18.33
N VAL A 59 -2.01 -7.07 18.71
CA VAL A 59 -1.54 -7.58 20.02
C VAL A 59 -0.02 -7.40 20.15
N PHE A 60 0.74 -7.66 19.08
CA PHE A 60 2.20 -7.41 19.09
C PHE A 60 2.54 -5.92 19.13
N LEU A 61 1.72 -5.07 18.50
CA LEU A 61 1.84 -3.61 18.62
C LEU A 61 1.69 -3.19 20.08
N LEU A 62 0.64 -3.63 20.76
CA LEU A 62 0.40 -3.29 22.17
C LEU A 62 1.50 -3.82 23.09
N MET A 63 1.93 -5.07 22.90
CA MET A 63 3.04 -5.65 23.67
C MET A 63 4.33 -4.86 23.47
N GLY A 64 4.61 -4.40 22.25
CA GLY A 64 5.75 -3.54 21.95
C GLY A 64 5.65 -2.18 22.63
N VAL A 65 4.49 -1.52 22.56
CA VAL A 65 4.24 -0.22 23.20
C VAL A 65 4.40 -0.30 24.72
N LEU A 66 3.81 -1.32 25.36
CA LEU A 66 3.95 -1.52 26.80
C LEU A 66 5.38 -1.93 27.18
N GLY A 67 6.01 -2.80 26.38
CA GLY A 67 7.37 -3.27 26.61
C GLY A 67 8.39 -2.15 26.58
N ILE A 68 8.25 -1.21 25.64
CA ILE A 68 9.13 -0.04 25.56
C ILE A 68 8.80 1.00 26.64
N GLY A 69 7.50 1.23 26.92
CA GLY A 69 7.07 2.25 27.89
C GLY A 69 7.41 1.90 29.34
N LEU A 70 7.51 0.61 29.65
CA LEU A 70 7.91 0.11 30.97
C LEU A 70 9.43 -0.13 31.07
N TYR A 71 10.18 0.04 29.99
CA TYR A 71 11.62 -0.19 29.99
C TYR A 71 12.35 0.93 30.73
N GLY A 72 13.22 0.55 31.67
CA GLY A 72 14.24 1.44 32.24
C GLY A 72 13.74 2.62 33.09
N SER A 73 12.45 2.70 33.44
CA SER A 73 11.89 3.89 34.12
C SER A 73 11.10 3.58 35.40
N ASN A 74 11.25 4.46 36.39
CA ASN A 74 10.37 4.55 37.56
C ASN A 74 9.07 5.32 37.24
N GLU A 75 9.09 6.15 36.18
CA GLU A 75 7.94 6.86 35.64
C GLU A 75 7.78 6.48 34.15
N PRO A 76 6.83 5.60 33.81
CA PRO A 76 6.66 5.15 32.43
C PRO A 76 6.18 6.30 31.55
N THR A 77 6.84 6.47 30.39
CA THR A 77 6.44 7.47 29.38
C THR A 77 6.19 6.79 28.04
N LEU A 78 5.19 7.27 27.30
CA LEU A 78 4.82 6.76 25.98
C LEU A 78 5.00 7.81 24.87
N ASN A 79 5.66 8.92 25.22
CA ASN A 79 6.03 9.96 24.28
C ASN A 79 7.14 9.45 23.36
N PHE A 80 6.84 9.45 22.05
CA PHE A 80 7.72 8.93 21.02
C PHE A 80 9.09 9.64 20.99
N GLU A 81 9.15 10.96 21.16
CA GLU A 81 10.40 11.72 21.07
C GLU A 81 11.36 11.36 22.21
N ILE A 82 10.83 11.04 23.40
CA ILE A 82 11.65 10.61 24.54
C ILE A 82 12.18 9.20 24.28
N LEU A 83 11.30 8.28 23.85
CA LEU A 83 11.65 6.88 23.62
C LEU A 83 12.65 6.70 22.47
N ALA A 84 12.56 7.50 21.40
CA ALA A 84 13.50 7.47 20.28
C ALA A 84 14.95 7.83 20.67
N ASN A 85 15.12 8.61 21.74
CA ASN A 85 16.42 9.01 22.23
C ASN A 85 16.95 8.13 23.38
N GLN A 86 16.21 7.09 23.78
CA GLN A 86 16.64 6.17 24.82
C GLN A 86 17.51 5.04 24.26
N PRO A 87 18.63 4.69 24.92
CA PRO A 87 19.44 3.55 24.50
C PRO A 87 18.78 2.23 24.92
N TYR A 88 18.59 1.34 23.95
CA TYR A 88 18.12 -0.03 24.19
C TYR A 88 19.25 -1.05 23.94
N PRO A 89 19.35 -2.13 24.73
CA PRO A 89 20.27 -3.20 24.44
C PRO A 89 19.81 -3.94 23.18
N VAL A 90 20.75 -4.27 22.29
CA VAL A 90 20.48 -4.82 20.95
C VAL A 90 19.54 -6.04 20.98
N GLY A 91 19.66 -6.92 21.98
CA GLY A 91 18.78 -8.09 22.12
C GLY A 91 17.30 -7.72 22.34
N LEU A 92 17.04 -6.67 23.15
CA LEU A 92 15.69 -6.15 23.37
C LEU A 92 15.19 -5.38 22.15
N GLU A 93 16.08 -4.63 21.51
CA GLU A 93 15.82 -3.93 20.25
C GLU A 93 15.32 -4.89 19.16
N ILE A 94 16.01 -6.02 18.97
CA ILE A 94 15.62 -7.08 18.03
C ILE A 94 14.25 -7.67 18.38
N LEU A 95 13.99 -7.96 19.65
CA LEU A 95 12.72 -8.54 20.08
C LEU A 95 11.55 -7.59 19.81
N LEU A 96 11.68 -6.32 20.19
CA LEU A 96 10.67 -5.30 19.95
C LEU A 96 10.50 -5.05 18.45
N TYR A 97 11.59 -4.94 17.70
CA TYR A 97 11.58 -4.76 16.25
C TYR A 97 10.76 -5.84 15.56
N ILE A 98 10.94 -7.12 15.93
CA ILE A 98 10.16 -8.23 15.37
C ILE A 98 8.66 -8.11 15.74
N GLY A 99 8.35 -7.77 16.99
CA GLY A 99 6.96 -7.59 17.44
C GLY A 99 6.24 -6.51 16.64
N PHE A 100 6.84 -5.31 16.56
CA PHE A 100 6.32 -4.21 15.75
C PHE A 100 6.28 -4.55 14.25
N PHE A 101 7.32 -5.22 13.75
CA PHE A 101 7.38 -5.67 12.36
C PHE A 101 6.20 -6.57 12.02
N ILE A 102 5.81 -7.53 12.86
CA ILE A 102 4.65 -8.39 12.61
C ILE A 102 3.37 -7.56 12.47
N ALA A 103 3.14 -6.61 13.38
CA ALA A 103 1.95 -5.74 13.32
C ALA A 103 1.90 -4.93 12.01
N PHE A 104 3.02 -4.34 11.62
CA PHE A 104 3.10 -3.55 10.40
C PHE A 104 3.09 -4.41 9.13
N ALA A 105 3.71 -5.59 9.16
CA ALA A 105 3.76 -6.55 8.06
C ALA A 105 2.36 -7.04 7.69
N VAL A 106 1.48 -7.23 8.66
CA VAL A 106 0.06 -7.56 8.39
C VAL A 106 -0.61 -6.43 7.60
N LYS A 107 -0.46 -5.15 8.01
CA LYS A 107 -1.10 -4.02 7.30
C LYS A 107 -0.42 -3.65 5.97
N LEU A 108 0.91 -3.77 5.87
CA LEU A 108 1.71 -3.52 4.67
C LEU A 108 1.84 -4.78 3.79
N PRO A 109 0.75 -5.51 3.59
CA PRO A 109 0.71 -6.95 3.23
C PRO A 109 2.06 -7.61 2.87
N ILE A 110 2.98 -7.75 3.84
CA ILE A 110 4.31 -8.31 3.59
C ILE A 110 4.18 -9.82 3.54
N ILE A 111 4.76 -10.48 2.54
CA ILE A 111 4.73 -11.95 2.45
C ILE A 111 5.37 -12.55 3.71
N PRO A 112 4.69 -13.51 4.40
CA PRO A 112 3.49 -14.25 3.99
C PRO A 112 2.13 -13.70 4.53
N LEU A 113 2.14 -12.57 5.22
CA LEU A 113 1.02 -11.99 5.96
C LEU A 113 0.08 -11.12 5.10
N HIS A 114 -0.12 -11.47 3.83
CA HIS A 114 -0.90 -10.69 2.86
C HIS A 114 -2.28 -11.25 2.54
N THR A 115 -2.60 -12.48 2.94
CA THR A 115 -3.76 -13.22 2.38
C THR A 115 -5.13 -12.64 2.74
N TRP A 116 -5.22 -11.81 3.78
CA TRP A 116 -6.46 -11.12 4.15
C TRP A 116 -6.84 -10.06 3.11
N LEU A 117 -5.86 -9.45 2.45
CA LEU A 117 -6.04 -8.25 1.66
C LEU A 117 -6.80 -8.50 0.35
N PRO A 118 -6.46 -9.49 -0.48
CA PRO A 118 -7.24 -9.81 -1.68
C PRO A 118 -8.69 -10.23 -1.39
N ASP A 119 -8.92 -10.94 -0.27
CA ASP A 119 -10.27 -11.37 0.10
C ASP A 119 -11.13 -10.19 0.58
N THR A 120 -10.53 -9.27 1.34
CA THR A 120 -11.21 -8.06 1.82
C THR A 120 -11.54 -7.12 0.67
N HIS A 121 -10.58 -6.80 -0.20
CA HIS A 121 -10.82 -5.95 -1.37
C HIS A 121 -11.74 -6.59 -2.40
N GLY A 122 -11.67 -7.92 -2.56
CA GLY A 122 -12.52 -8.66 -3.49
C GLY A 122 -14.00 -8.50 -3.19
N GLU A 123 -14.36 -8.40 -1.91
CA GLU A 123 -15.76 -8.34 -1.46
C GLU A 123 -16.19 -6.93 -1.02
N ALA A 124 -15.28 -6.05 -0.64
CA ALA A 124 -15.65 -4.73 -0.12
C ALA A 124 -16.30 -3.81 -1.18
N HIS A 125 -17.16 -2.91 -0.69
CA HIS A 125 -17.70 -1.81 -1.49
C HIS A 125 -16.57 -0.86 -1.91
N TYR A 126 -16.68 -0.23 -3.08
CA TYR A 126 -15.57 0.56 -3.64
C TYR A 126 -15.18 1.76 -2.77
N SER A 127 -16.14 2.39 -2.09
CA SER A 127 -15.85 3.48 -1.13
C SER A 127 -14.96 2.99 0.02
N THR A 128 -15.21 1.78 0.52
CA THR A 128 -14.39 1.14 1.55
C THR A 128 -13.02 0.74 0.97
N CYS A 129 -12.99 0.21 -0.26
CA CYS A 129 -11.74 -0.10 -0.94
C CYS A 129 -10.85 1.12 -1.16
N MET A 130 -11.42 2.30 -1.43
CA MET A 130 -10.64 3.54 -1.56
C MET A 130 -9.89 3.87 -0.26
N LEU A 131 -10.54 3.75 0.90
CA LEU A 131 -9.91 4.02 2.18
C LEU A 131 -8.93 2.91 2.60
N LEU A 132 -9.29 1.64 2.34
CA LEU A 132 -8.41 0.50 2.56
C LEU A 132 -7.14 0.62 1.72
N ALA A 133 -7.28 0.63 0.40
CA ALA A 133 -6.17 0.63 -0.53
C ALA A 133 -5.40 1.95 -0.43
N GLY A 134 -6.11 3.07 -0.33
CA GLY A 134 -5.56 4.42 -0.35
C GLY A 134 -4.78 4.78 0.91
N ILE A 135 -5.26 4.38 2.10
CA ILE A 135 -4.70 4.86 3.38
C ILE A 135 -4.27 3.71 4.31
N LEU A 136 -5.10 2.68 4.52
CA LEU A 136 -4.81 1.65 5.52
C LEU A 136 -3.45 0.96 5.32
N LEU A 137 -3.11 0.59 4.09
CA LEU A 137 -1.81 -0.04 3.78
C LEU A 137 -0.63 0.87 4.13
N LYS A 138 -0.82 2.19 4.02
CA LYS A 138 0.23 3.21 4.22
C LYS A 138 0.53 3.40 5.70
N MET A 139 -0.44 3.12 6.58
CA MET A 139 -0.24 3.14 8.02
C MET A 139 0.80 2.10 8.45
N GLY A 140 0.83 0.93 7.78
CA GLY A 140 1.88 -0.07 7.98
C GLY A 140 3.26 0.43 7.56
N ALA A 141 3.36 1.10 6.40
CA ALA A 141 4.61 1.69 5.92
C ALA A 141 5.14 2.77 6.86
N TYR A 142 4.23 3.65 7.30
CA TYR A 142 4.53 4.72 8.24
C TYR A 142 4.99 4.17 9.58
N GLY A 143 4.35 3.10 10.08
CA GLY A 143 4.82 2.39 11.28
C GLY A 143 6.22 1.80 11.11
N LEU A 144 6.54 1.21 9.95
CA LEU A 144 7.88 0.69 9.67
C LEU A 144 8.94 1.79 9.66
N VAL A 145 8.65 2.95 9.08
CA VAL A 145 9.59 4.07 9.08
C VAL A 145 9.68 4.68 10.48
N ARG A 146 8.58 5.16 11.05
CA ARG A 146 8.60 5.88 12.33
C ARG A 146 9.03 4.99 13.48
N ILE A 147 8.40 3.83 13.66
CA ILE A 147 8.64 2.99 14.84
C ILE A 147 9.85 2.09 14.61
N ASN A 148 9.85 1.28 13.55
CA ASN A 148 10.93 0.30 13.36
C ASN A 148 12.28 0.93 13.00
N MET A 149 12.31 1.98 12.20
CA MET A 149 13.57 2.60 11.78
C MET A 149 14.09 3.60 12.81
N GLU A 150 13.24 4.49 13.35
CA GLU A 150 13.71 5.53 14.28
C GLU A 150 13.91 5.04 15.72
N LEU A 151 13.03 4.18 16.27
CA LEU A 151 13.20 3.69 17.65
C LEU A 151 14.26 2.59 17.75
N PHE A 152 14.45 1.82 16.67
CA PHE A 152 15.25 0.60 16.66
C PHE A 152 16.28 0.58 15.51
N PRO A 153 17.21 1.55 15.47
CA PRO A 153 18.13 1.73 14.37
C PRO A 153 19.09 0.53 14.19
N ASN A 154 19.66 -0.03 15.26
CA ASN A 154 20.60 -1.14 15.16
C ASN A 154 19.90 -2.42 14.66
N ALA A 155 18.71 -2.71 15.19
CA ALA A 155 17.90 -3.84 14.76
C ALA A 155 17.45 -3.67 13.31
N HIS A 156 17.00 -2.47 12.92
CA HIS A 156 16.70 -2.15 11.53
C HIS A 156 17.92 -2.38 10.63
N SER A 157 19.10 -1.97 11.09
CA SER A 157 20.36 -2.17 10.39
C SER A 157 20.61 -3.65 10.05
N ILE A 158 20.28 -4.56 10.98
CA ILE A 158 20.45 -6.01 10.86
C ILE A 158 19.37 -6.61 9.95
N PHE A 159 18.12 -6.14 10.06
CA PHE A 159 16.99 -6.67 9.28
C PHE A 159 16.84 -6.06 7.89
N SER A 160 17.49 -4.94 7.60
CA SER A 160 17.41 -4.23 6.33
C SER A 160 17.70 -5.08 5.08
N PRO A 161 18.71 -5.99 5.04
CA PRO A 161 18.89 -6.87 3.88
C PRO A 161 17.71 -7.84 3.69
N TRP A 162 17.14 -8.33 4.79
CA TRP A 162 16.01 -9.26 4.77
C TRP A 162 14.74 -8.58 4.26
N LEU A 163 14.49 -7.33 4.65
CA LEU A 163 13.40 -6.52 4.11
C LEU A 163 13.50 -6.41 2.59
N MET A 164 14.68 -6.09 2.06
CA MET A 164 14.86 -5.95 0.62
C MET A 164 14.63 -7.27 -0.13
N ILE A 165 15.12 -8.39 0.43
CA ILE A 165 14.88 -9.72 -0.13
C ILE A 165 13.37 -10.05 -0.16
N VAL A 166 12.66 -9.79 0.95
CA VAL A 166 11.22 -10.04 1.04
C VAL A 166 10.45 -9.13 0.08
N GLY A 167 10.81 -7.84 0.00
CA GLY A 167 10.22 -6.90 -0.96
C GLY A 167 10.41 -7.34 -2.41
N ALA A 168 11.61 -7.82 -2.75
CA ALA A 168 11.92 -8.34 -4.08
C ALA A 168 11.07 -9.58 -4.42
N MET A 169 10.97 -10.55 -3.49
CA MET A 169 10.10 -11.71 -3.66
C MET A 169 8.63 -11.30 -3.77
N GLN A 170 8.20 -10.30 -3.00
CA GLN A 170 6.85 -9.80 -2.98
C GLN A 170 6.43 -9.20 -4.32
N ILE A 171 7.30 -8.44 -4.98
CA ILE A 171 7.03 -7.87 -6.31
C ILE A 171 6.71 -9.00 -7.30
N ILE A 172 7.56 -10.02 -7.41
CA ILE A 172 7.38 -11.15 -8.36
C ILE A 172 6.14 -11.97 -8.00
N TYR A 173 6.01 -12.36 -6.73
CA TYR A 173 4.90 -13.20 -6.29
C TYR A 173 3.55 -12.51 -6.51
N ALA A 174 3.43 -11.25 -6.12
CA ALA A 174 2.17 -10.51 -6.24
C ALA A 174 1.82 -10.22 -7.70
N ALA A 175 2.81 -9.90 -8.55
CA ALA A 175 2.58 -9.66 -9.96
C ALA A 175 2.17 -10.94 -10.72
N SER A 176 2.81 -12.07 -10.44
CA SER A 176 2.45 -13.37 -11.02
C SER A 176 1.07 -13.87 -10.56
N THR A 177 0.76 -13.72 -9.27
CA THR A 177 -0.56 -14.08 -8.74
C THR A 177 -1.66 -13.15 -9.25
N SER A 178 -1.40 -11.85 -9.42
CA SER A 178 -2.32 -10.89 -10.05
C SER A 178 -2.76 -11.37 -11.44
N LEU A 179 -1.81 -11.78 -12.27
CA LEU A 179 -2.08 -12.32 -13.60
C LEU A 179 -3.00 -13.56 -13.57
N GLY A 180 -2.80 -14.44 -12.58
CA GLY A 180 -3.64 -15.63 -12.37
C GLY A 180 -5.04 -15.36 -11.82
N GLN A 181 -5.32 -14.16 -11.29
CA GLN A 181 -6.64 -13.85 -10.75
C GLN A 181 -7.66 -13.56 -11.84
N ARG A 182 -8.84 -14.19 -11.75
CA ARG A 182 -9.98 -13.93 -12.65
C ARG A 182 -10.92 -12.83 -12.15
N ASN A 183 -10.95 -12.60 -10.84
CA ASN A 183 -11.77 -11.55 -10.23
C ASN A 183 -11.07 -10.19 -10.37
N LEU A 184 -11.77 -9.20 -10.94
CA LEU A 184 -11.24 -7.86 -11.20
C LEU A 184 -10.67 -7.19 -9.93
N LYS A 185 -11.46 -7.13 -8.85
CA LYS A 185 -11.06 -6.48 -7.60
C LYS A 185 -9.88 -7.21 -6.95
N LYS A 186 -9.83 -8.54 -7.04
CA LYS A 186 -8.68 -9.32 -6.54
C LYS A 186 -7.42 -9.09 -7.35
N ARG A 187 -7.52 -8.95 -8.68
CA ARG A 187 -6.39 -8.62 -9.55
C ARG A 187 -5.76 -7.27 -9.16
N ILE A 188 -6.58 -6.24 -8.95
CA ILE A 188 -6.14 -4.91 -8.47
C ILE A 188 -5.58 -4.98 -7.03
N ALA A 189 -6.14 -5.85 -6.18
CA ALA A 189 -5.61 -6.04 -4.83
C ALA A 189 -4.19 -6.64 -4.85
N TYR A 190 -3.94 -7.64 -5.68
CA TYR A 190 -2.60 -8.21 -5.84
C TYR A 190 -1.62 -7.25 -6.52
N SER A 191 -2.06 -6.41 -7.46
CA SER A 191 -1.19 -5.34 -7.98
C SER A 191 -0.75 -4.38 -6.87
N SER A 192 -1.65 -4.07 -5.92
CA SER A 192 -1.32 -3.26 -4.74
C SER A 192 -0.23 -3.90 -3.89
N VAL A 193 -0.31 -5.22 -3.65
CA VAL A 193 0.73 -5.98 -2.92
C VAL A 193 2.08 -5.91 -3.63
N SER A 194 2.09 -5.93 -4.97
CA SER A 194 3.33 -5.80 -5.76
C SER A 194 3.98 -4.42 -5.56
N HIS A 195 3.20 -3.33 -5.65
CA HIS A 195 3.72 -1.98 -5.44
C HIS A 195 4.20 -1.72 -4.00
N MET A 196 3.60 -2.37 -2.98
CA MET A 196 4.13 -2.30 -1.61
C MET A 196 5.53 -2.90 -1.49
N GLY A 197 5.92 -3.85 -2.35
CA GLY A 197 7.26 -4.42 -2.37
C GLY A 197 8.35 -3.37 -2.63
N PHE A 198 8.08 -2.38 -3.48
CA PHE A 198 9.01 -1.26 -3.70
C PHE A 198 9.19 -0.39 -2.45
N ILE A 199 8.14 -0.19 -1.66
CA ILE A 199 8.22 0.56 -0.38
C ILE A 199 9.17 -0.17 0.58
N ILE A 200 9.06 -1.50 0.69
CA ILE A 200 9.92 -2.30 1.56
C ILE A 200 11.38 -2.21 1.13
N ILE A 201 11.65 -2.29 -0.18
CA ILE A 201 13.01 -2.16 -0.72
C ILE A 201 13.56 -0.76 -0.46
N GLY A 202 12.75 0.29 -0.65
CA GLY A 202 13.16 1.67 -0.39
C GLY A 202 13.52 1.90 1.09
N ILE A 203 12.69 1.40 2.02
CA ILE A 203 12.97 1.45 3.46
C ILE A 203 14.25 0.65 3.79
N GLY A 204 14.37 -0.57 3.27
CA GLY A 204 15.53 -1.42 3.52
C GLY A 204 16.84 -0.91 2.91
N SER A 205 16.79 -0.01 1.91
CA SER A 205 18.01 0.51 1.26
C SER A 205 18.87 1.39 2.16
N ILE A 206 18.28 2.00 3.22
CA ILE A 206 18.94 2.94 4.13
C ILE A 206 19.72 4.02 3.35
N THR A 207 18.99 4.74 2.49
CA THR A 207 19.52 5.87 1.72
C THR A 207 18.47 6.97 1.66
N ASP A 208 18.92 8.22 1.54
CA ASP A 208 18.03 9.37 1.42
C ASP A 208 17.11 9.22 0.21
N MET A 209 17.68 8.92 -0.96
CA MET A 209 16.91 8.62 -2.16
C MET A 209 15.93 7.46 -1.93
N GLY A 210 16.37 6.33 -1.37
CA GLY A 210 15.50 5.16 -1.20
C GLY A 210 14.32 5.39 -0.26
N LEU A 211 14.52 6.11 0.85
CA LEU A 211 13.44 6.49 1.77
C LEU A 211 12.49 7.52 1.14
N ASN A 212 13.02 8.55 0.48
CA ASN A 212 12.20 9.52 -0.25
C ASN A 212 11.38 8.84 -1.36
N GLY A 213 11.95 7.87 -2.07
CA GLY A 213 11.25 7.03 -3.03
C GLY A 213 10.14 6.18 -2.40
N ALA A 214 10.41 5.58 -1.23
CA ALA A 214 9.40 4.84 -0.47
C ALA A 214 8.22 5.74 -0.05
N LEU A 215 8.49 6.96 0.42
CA LEU A 215 7.47 7.94 0.78
C LEU A 215 6.65 8.40 -0.43
N LEU A 216 7.32 8.67 -1.56
CA LEU A 216 6.62 8.95 -2.81
C LEU A 216 5.77 7.77 -3.26
N GLN A 217 6.22 6.53 -3.07
CA GLN A 217 5.46 5.34 -3.45
C GLN A 217 4.24 5.11 -2.55
N ILE A 218 4.35 5.40 -1.25
CA ILE A 218 3.23 5.43 -0.29
C ILE A 218 2.13 6.37 -0.80
N ILE A 219 2.50 7.58 -1.24
CA ILE A 219 1.56 8.61 -1.70
C ILE A 219 1.03 8.29 -3.10
N SER A 220 1.90 7.93 -4.05
CA SER A 220 1.55 7.64 -5.45
C SER A 220 0.54 6.50 -5.53
N HIS A 221 0.82 5.38 -4.86
CA HIS A 221 -0.07 4.23 -4.78
C HIS A 221 -1.33 4.55 -3.98
N GLY A 222 -1.28 5.52 -3.05
CA GLY A 222 -2.45 6.15 -2.42
C GLY A 222 -3.50 6.55 -3.43
N PHE A 223 -3.12 7.46 -4.32
CA PHE A 223 -3.99 8.00 -5.34
C PHE A 223 -4.37 6.97 -6.40
N ILE A 224 -3.38 6.25 -6.95
CA ILE A 224 -3.60 5.28 -8.04
C ILE A 224 -4.49 4.13 -7.58
N GLY A 225 -4.21 3.53 -6.42
CA GLY A 225 -5.00 2.44 -5.87
C GLY A 225 -6.44 2.84 -5.58
N ALA A 226 -6.65 4.01 -4.97
CA ALA A 226 -8.00 4.53 -4.71
C ALA A 226 -8.80 4.73 -6.01
N ALA A 227 -8.18 5.30 -7.05
CA ALA A 227 -8.83 5.50 -8.34
C ALA A 227 -9.18 4.17 -9.04
N LEU A 228 -8.25 3.20 -9.08
CA LEU A 228 -8.50 1.89 -9.70
C LEU A 228 -9.63 1.13 -9.00
N PHE A 229 -9.70 1.16 -7.67
CA PHE A 229 -10.80 0.54 -6.93
C PHE A 229 -12.13 1.27 -7.09
N PHE A 230 -12.12 2.60 -7.18
CA PHE A 230 -13.31 3.38 -7.50
C PHE A 230 -13.84 3.01 -8.90
N LEU A 231 -12.96 2.97 -9.90
CA LEU A 231 -13.30 2.57 -11.26
C LEU A 231 -13.84 1.14 -11.32
N ALA A 232 -13.18 0.18 -10.67
CA ALA A 232 -13.66 -1.20 -10.59
C ALA A 232 -15.04 -1.32 -9.90
N GLY A 233 -15.36 -0.41 -8.98
CA GLY A 233 -16.69 -0.30 -8.37
C GLY A 233 -17.74 0.24 -9.32
N THR A 234 -17.44 1.37 -9.95
CA THR A 234 -18.36 2.04 -10.89
C THR A 234 -18.63 1.19 -12.14
N THR A 235 -17.67 0.37 -12.59
CA THR A 235 -17.91 -0.64 -13.65
C THR A 235 -18.80 -1.76 -13.15
N TYR A 236 -18.56 -2.26 -11.93
CA TYR A 236 -19.40 -3.28 -11.31
C TYR A 236 -20.86 -2.82 -11.14
N ASP A 237 -21.10 -1.56 -10.79
CA ASP A 237 -22.47 -1.06 -10.60
C ASP A 237 -23.32 -1.06 -11.87
N ARG A 238 -22.69 -0.93 -13.04
CA ARG A 238 -23.37 -0.91 -14.35
C ARG A 238 -23.52 -2.31 -14.95
N ILE A 239 -22.46 -3.11 -14.85
CA ILE A 239 -22.39 -4.40 -15.56
C ILE A 239 -22.82 -5.55 -14.64
N ARG A 240 -22.70 -5.36 -13.32
CA ARG A 240 -22.98 -6.37 -12.27
C ARG A 240 -22.16 -7.66 -12.40
N LEU A 241 -21.06 -7.61 -13.14
CA LEU A 241 -20.11 -8.71 -13.32
C LEU A 241 -18.79 -8.41 -12.59
N VAL A 242 -18.22 -9.43 -11.96
CA VAL A 242 -16.95 -9.33 -11.20
C VAL A 242 -15.80 -10.06 -11.89
N TYR A 243 -16.12 -11.09 -12.67
CA TYR A 243 -15.14 -11.95 -13.32
C TYR A 243 -14.78 -11.44 -14.71
N LEU A 244 -13.49 -11.37 -14.98
CA LEU A 244 -12.94 -10.86 -16.24
C LEU A 244 -13.29 -11.75 -17.44
N ASP A 245 -13.46 -13.06 -17.23
CA ASP A 245 -13.83 -14.03 -18.28
C ASP A 245 -15.24 -13.77 -18.85
N GLU A 246 -16.08 -13.07 -18.08
CA GLU A 246 -17.46 -12.71 -18.42
C GLU A 246 -17.55 -11.29 -19.02
N MET A 247 -16.47 -10.52 -19.00
CA MET A 247 -16.39 -9.15 -19.51
C MET A 247 -15.88 -9.11 -20.97
N GLY A 248 -16.17 -8.01 -21.67
CA GLY A 248 -15.65 -7.72 -23.00
C GLY A 248 -16.35 -6.54 -23.66
N GLY A 249 -15.64 -5.78 -24.50
CA GLY A 249 -16.25 -4.74 -25.34
C GLY A 249 -16.85 -3.54 -24.59
N ILE A 250 -16.46 -3.29 -23.34
CA ILE A 250 -17.03 -2.20 -22.51
C ILE A 250 -16.62 -0.80 -23.02
N ALA A 251 -15.59 -0.68 -23.87
CA ALA A 251 -15.10 0.61 -24.36
C ALA A 251 -16.15 1.41 -25.14
N ILE A 252 -17.01 0.74 -25.91
CA ILE A 252 -18.02 1.37 -26.76
C ILE A 252 -19.15 1.99 -25.92
N PRO A 253 -19.80 1.26 -24.99
CA PRO A 253 -20.89 1.82 -24.18
C PRO A 253 -20.41 2.80 -23.10
N MET A 254 -19.17 2.69 -22.61
CA MET A 254 -18.67 3.46 -21.47
C MET A 254 -17.28 4.08 -21.73
N PRO A 255 -17.14 4.96 -22.74
CA PRO A 255 -15.85 5.48 -23.18
C PRO A 255 -15.12 6.29 -22.10
N LYS A 256 -15.82 7.07 -21.28
CA LYS A 256 -15.17 7.88 -20.23
C LYS A 256 -14.60 7.01 -19.11
N ILE A 257 -15.30 5.94 -18.73
CA ILE A 257 -14.75 4.99 -17.77
C ILE A 257 -13.55 4.28 -18.37
N PHE A 258 -13.61 3.89 -19.64
CA PHE A 258 -12.45 3.34 -20.35
C PHE A 258 -11.24 4.29 -20.35
N THR A 259 -11.42 5.57 -20.67
CA THR A 259 -10.31 6.55 -20.69
C THR A 259 -9.70 6.76 -19.31
N MET A 260 -10.52 6.86 -18.25
CA MET A 260 -9.98 7.02 -16.90
C MET A 260 -9.36 5.72 -16.37
N PHE A 261 -9.92 4.56 -16.69
CA PHE A 261 -9.35 3.28 -16.29
C PHE A 261 -8.00 3.04 -16.94
N SER A 262 -7.90 3.31 -18.24
CA SER A 262 -6.62 3.23 -18.96
C SER A 262 -5.59 4.21 -18.41
N SER A 263 -5.94 5.48 -18.15
CA SER A 263 -4.99 6.46 -17.62
C SER A 263 -4.43 6.06 -16.24
N PHE A 264 -5.27 5.63 -15.30
CA PHE A 264 -4.80 5.16 -13.99
C PHE A 264 -4.06 3.83 -14.06
N SER A 265 -4.42 2.95 -15.01
CA SER A 265 -3.65 1.74 -15.27
C SER A 265 -2.24 2.10 -15.76
N MET A 266 -2.11 3.07 -16.68
CA MET A 266 -0.80 3.59 -17.12
C MET A 266 -0.01 4.21 -15.96
N ALA A 267 -0.66 4.90 -15.02
CA ALA A 267 0.00 5.41 -13.83
C ALA A 267 0.55 4.28 -12.93
N SER A 268 -0.20 3.20 -12.73
CA SER A 268 0.30 2.00 -12.00
C SER A 268 1.38 1.24 -12.78
N LEU A 269 1.49 1.42 -14.09
CA LEU A 269 2.52 0.78 -14.91
C LEU A 269 3.88 1.48 -14.83
N ALA A 270 4.00 2.50 -13.97
CA ALA A 270 5.17 3.36 -13.91
C ALA A 270 5.44 4.05 -15.27
N LEU A 271 4.40 4.57 -15.93
CA LEU A 271 4.57 5.37 -17.14
C LEU A 271 5.26 6.72 -16.82
N PRO A 272 6.34 7.11 -17.52
CA PRO A 272 7.02 8.39 -17.29
C PRO A 272 6.09 9.59 -17.42
N GLY A 273 6.21 10.55 -16.49
CA GLY A 273 5.29 11.69 -16.36
C GLY A 273 4.13 11.44 -15.39
N MET A 274 4.02 10.24 -14.81
CA MET A 274 3.11 9.90 -13.72
C MET A 274 3.88 9.64 -12.42
N SER A 275 3.25 9.86 -11.28
CA SER A 275 3.86 9.70 -9.96
C SER A 275 4.43 8.31 -9.68
N GLY A 276 3.82 7.25 -10.24
CA GLY A 276 4.27 5.87 -10.06
C GLY A 276 5.68 5.63 -10.62
N PHE A 277 6.02 6.26 -11.74
CA PHE A 277 7.35 6.13 -12.35
C PHE A 277 8.45 6.71 -11.48
N ILE A 278 8.28 7.96 -11.04
CA ILE A 278 9.30 8.66 -10.26
C ILE A 278 9.53 7.95 -8.92
N ALA A 279 8.46 7.51 -8.28
CA ALA A 279 8.56 6.80 -7.01
C ALA A 279 9.39 5.50 -7.14
N GLU A 280 9.08 4.64 -8.12
CA GLU A 280 9.82 3.39 -8.35
C GLU A 280 11.26 3.65 -8.83
N LEU A 281 11.47 4.67 -9.65
CA LEU A 281 12.80 5.06 -10.14
C LEU A 281 13.71 5.55 -9.02
N ILE A 282 13.20 6.37 -8.10
CA ILE A 282 13.98 6.87 -6.96
C ILE A 282 14.35 5.72 -6.01
N VAL A 283 13.44 4.77 -5.77
CA VAL A 283 13.75 3.54 -5.00
C VAL A 283 14.86 2.74 -5.68
N PHE A 284 14.81 2.61 -7.01
CA PHE A 284 15.85 1.96 -7.81
C PHE A 284 17.22 2.60 -7.61
N PHE A 285 17.29 3.93 -7.70
CA PHE A 285 18.54 4.66 -7.50
C PHE A 285 19.04 4.57 -6.06
N GLY A 286 18.14 4.68 -5.07
CA GLY A 286 18.50 4.54 -3.65
C GLY A 286 19.14 3.19 -3.33
N LEU A 287 18.64 2.10 -3.91
CA LEU A 287 19.26 0.79 -3.76
C LEU A 287 20.68 0.77 -4.37
N LEU A 288 20.88 1.32 -5.57
CA LEU A 288 22.17 1.30 -6.25
C LEU A 288 23.24 2.12 -5.51
N THR A 289 22.86 3.30 -4.99
CA THR A 289 23.77 4.23 -4.32
C THR A 289 24.13 3.83 -2.90
N SER A 290 23.38 2.90 -2.29
CA SER A 290 23.57 2.50 -0.88
C SER A 290 24.99 1.97 -0.58
N PRO A 291 25.80 2.61 0.29
CA PRO A 291 27.17 2.14 0.55
C PRO A 291 27.21 0.83 1.34
N LYS A 292 26.12 0.48 2.03
CA LYS A 292 26.04 -0.61 3.00
C LYS A 292 26.05 -2.02 2.40
N TYR A 293 25.64 -2.15 1.14
CA TYR A 293 25.41 -3.45 0.50
C TYR A 293 26.49 -3.80 -0.53
N PHE A 294 26.81 -5.09 -0.62
CA PHE A 294 27.70 -5.61 -1.65
C PHE A 294 27.12 -5.41 -3.05
N LEU A 295 27.99 -5.22 -4.03
CA LEU A 295 27.58 -5.01 -5.43
C LEU A 295 26.69 -6.14 -5.95
N MET A 296 27.01 -7.39 -5.61
CA MET A 296 26.26 -8.56 -6.08
C MET A 296 24.82 -8.59 -5.57
N THR A 297 24.58 -8.25 -4.29
CA THR A 297 23.22 -8.25 -3.73
C THR A 297 22.38 -7.12 -4.34
N LYS A 298 22.97 -5.94 -4.56
CA LYS A 298 22.32 -4.84 -5.27
C LYS A 298 21.89 -5.25 -6.67
N LEU A 299 22.80 -5.83 -7.44
CA LEU A 299 22.53 -6.26 -8.82
C LEU A 299 21.38 -7.28 -8.87
N LEU A 300 21.40 -8.29 -8.01
CA LEU A 300 20.33 -9.29 -7.93
C LEU A 300 18.96 -8.67 -7.62
N ILE A 301 18.89 -7.78 -6.64
CA ILE A 301 17.62 -7.15 -6.23
C ILE A 301 17.14 -6.17 -7.32
N THR A 302 18.02 -5.39 -7.93
CA THR A 302 17.65 -4.54 -9.08
C THR A 302 17.13 -5.34 -10.26
N PHE A 303 17.74 -6.49 -10.54
CA PHE A 303 17.28 -7.37 -11.62
C PHE A 303 15.87 -7.90 -11.34
N VAL A 304 15.59 -8.30 -10.09
CA VAL A 304 14.25 -8.70 -9.66
C VAL A 304 13.24 -7.56 -9.76
N MET A 305 13.59 -6.35 -9.33
CA MET A 305 12.72 -5.19 -9.49
C MET A 305 12.42 -4.89 -10.96
N ALA A 306 13.39 -5.07 -11.85
CA ALA A 306 13.21 -4.85 -13.29
C ALA A 306 12.25 -5.89 -13.89
N ILE A 307 12.32 -7.15 -13.46
CA ILE A 307 11.31 -8.17 -13.81
C ILE A 307 9.92 -7.73 -13.32
N GLY A 308 9.84 -7.16 -12.11
CA GLY A 308 8.61 -6.58 -11.58
C GLY A 308 7.98 -5.54 -12.50
N ILE A 309 8.79 -4.58 -12.96
CA ILE A 309 8.38 -3.55 -13.92
C ILE A 309 7.88 -4.18 -15.23
N ILE A 310 8.48 -5.28 -15.70
CA ILE A 310 8.02 -5.98 -16.90
C ILE A 310 6.68 -6.71 -16.64
N LEU A 311 6.48 -7.25 -15.45
CA LEU A 311 5.24 -7.96 -15.11
C LEU A 311 4.04 -7.03 -14.96
N THR A 312 4.24 -5.76 -14.57
CA THR A 312 3.11 -4.82 -14.40
C THR A 312 2.32 -4.57 -15.68
N PRO A 313 2.91 -4.30 -16.87
CA PRO A 313 2.22 -4.26 -18.16
C PRO A 313 1.42 -5.51 -18.45
N ILE A 314 1.99 -6.67 -18.16
CA ILE A 314 1.40 -7.94 -18.56
C ILE A 314 0.04 -8.12 -17.88
N TYR A 315 -0.06 -7.91 -16.56
CA TYR A 315 -1.34 -8.12 -15.87
C TYR A 315 -2.33 -6.95 -16.05
N LEU A 316 -1.88 -5.69 -16.11
CA LEU A 316 -2.78 -4.54 -16.26
C LEU A 316 -3.30 -4.36 -17.69
N LEU A 317 -2.44 -4.45 -18.70
CA LEU A 317 -2.87 -4.33 -20.09
C LEU A 317 -3.73 -5.55 -20.49
N SER A 318 -3.40 -6.74 -19.99
CA SER A 318 -4.26 -7.92 -20.19
C SER A 318 -5.64 -7.75 -19.54
N MET A 319 -5.70 -7.18 -18.33
CA MET A 319 -6.97 -6.82 -17.69
C MET A 319 -7.75 -5.78 -18.50
N LEU A 320 -7.11 -4.69 -18.92
CA LEU A 320 -7.75 -3.68 -19.78
C LEU A 320 -8.30 -4.31 -21.07
N ARG A 321 -7.51 -5.17 -21.71
CA ARG A 321 -7.91 -5.92 -22.91
C ARG A 321 -9.14 -6.77 -22.66
N GLN A 322 -9.16 -7.55 -21.58
CA GLN A 322 -10.29 -8.44 -21.24
C GLN A 322 -11.57 -7.66 -20.92
N MET A 323 -11.46 -6.50 -20.26
CA MET A 323 -12.62 -5.70 -19.91
C MET A 323 -13.16 -4.90 -21.10
N PHE A 324 -12.30 -4.08 -21.71
CA PHE A 324 -12.73 -3.02 -22.60
C PHE A 324 -12.68 -3.40 -24.07
N TYR A 325 -11.76 -4.29 -24.44
CA TYR A 325 -11.53 -4.68 -25.83
C TYR A 325 -12.19 -6.03 -26.12
N GLY A 326 -12.46 -6.30 -27.40
CA GLY A 326 -13.02 -7.57 -27.88
C GLY A 326 -14.49 -7.51 -28.29
N TYR A 327 -14.91 -8.53 -29.03
CA TYR A 327 -16.23 -8.63 -29.69
C TYR A 327 -17.25 -9.49 -28.93
N LYS A 328 -16.92 -9.99 -27.73
CA LYS A 328 -17.88 -10.72 -26.90
C LYS A 328 -18.92 -9.72 -26.39
N ILE A 329 -20.02 -9.62 -27.12
CA ILE A 329 -21.19 -8.85 -26.73
C ILE A 329 -21.89 -9.63 -25.62
N PHE A 330 -22.13 -8.94 -24.51
CA PHE A 330 -22.79 -9.46 -23.33
C PHE A 330 -24.16 -10.09 -23.66
N ASN A 331 -24.37 -11.34 -23.24
CA ASN A 331 -25.73 -11.88 -22.97
C ASN A 331 -26.24 -11.37 -21.61
N VAL A 332 -26.03 -10.10 -21.31
CA VAL A 332 -26.52 -9.47 -20.08
C VAL A 332 -27.86 -8.81 -20.44
N PRO A 333 -28.92 -9.01 -19.63
CA PRO A 333 -30.19 -8.33 -19.85
C PRO A 333 -29.93 -6.83 -19.94
N THR A 334 -30.50 -6.20 -20.97
CA THR A 334 -30.34 -4.80 -21.36
C THR A 334 -30.65 -3.85 -20.19
N TYR A 335 -29.68 -3.63 -19.30
CA TYR A 335 -29.68 -2.48 -18.41
C TYR A 335 -29.15 -1.29 -19.21
N TYR A 336 -29.80 -0.14 -19.11
CA TYR A 336 -29.38 1.09 -19.75
C TYR A 336 -27.92 1.39 -19.35
N PHE A 337 -26.98 1.20 -20.29
CA PHE A 337 -25.58 1.53 -20.09
C PHE A 337 -25.43 3.05 -20.09
N PHE A 338 -25.46 3.64 -18.90
CA PHE A 338 -25.02 5.01 -18.70
C PHE A 338 -23.51 5.00 -18.45
N ASP A 339 -22.76 5.82 -19.18
CA ASP A 339 -21.34 6.07 -18.91
C ASP A 339 -21.16 6.86 -17.59
N SER A 340 -19.97 7.38 -17.31
CA SER A 340 -19.71 8.13 -16.08
C SER A 340 -20.50 9.43 -15.98
N GLY A 341 -21.09 9.63 -14.80
CA GLY A 341 -21.74 10.88 -14.41
C GLY A 341 -20.72 11.97 -14.05
N PRO A 342 -21.14 13.25 -13.99
CA PRO A 342 -20.24 14.36 -13.68
C PRO A 342 -19.55 14.22 -12.31
N ARG A 343 -20.25 13.64 -11.32
CA ARG A 343 -19.70 13.36 -9.99
C ARG A 343 -18.54 12.37 -10.02
N GLU A 344 -18.67 11.29 -10.79
CA GLU A 344 -17.63 10.25 -10.88
C GLU A 344 -16.39 10.80 -11.61
N LEU A 345 -16.61 11.58 -12.67
CA LEU A 345 -15.54 12.28 -13.38
C LEU A 345 -14.82 13.27 -12.47
N PHE A 346 -15.54 14.07 -11.69
CA PHE A 346 -14.94 15.02 -10.76
C PHE A 346 -14.02 14.32 -9.76
N ILE A 347 -14.48 13.22 -9.14
CA ILE A 347 -13.67 12.42 -8.20
C ILE A 347 -12.40 11.92 -8.90
N LEU A 348 -12.53 11.33 -10.09
CA LEU A 348 -11.39 10.79 -10.82
C LEU A 348 -10.39 11.85 -11.26
N ILE A 349 -10.86 12.98 -11.77
CA ILE A 349 -10.01 14.10 -12.17
C ILE A 349 -9.28 14.68 -10.95
N SER A 350 -9.97 14.82 -9.81
CA SER A 350 -9.36 15.31 -8.56
C SER A 350 -8.23 14.41 -8.05
N ILE A 351 -8.32 13.10 -8.28
CA ILE A 351 -7.26 12.14 -7.93
C ILE A 351 -6.16 12.11 -9.01
N PHE A 352 -6.51 12.33 -10.26
CA PHE A 352 -5.57 12.28 -11.38
C PHE A 352 -4.60 13.47 -11.40
N LEU A 353 -5.06 14.65 -10.98
CA LEU A 353 -4.24 15.86 -10.93
C LEU A 353 -2.99 15.70 -10.04
N PRO A 354 -3.07 15.22 -8.79
CA PRO A 354 -1.88 14.90 -7.99
C PRO A 354 -0.96 13.86 -8.64
N VAL A 355 -1.52 12.83 -9.29
CA VAL A 355 -0.72 11.77 -9.96
C VAL A 355 0.13 12.36 -11.09
N LEU A 356 -0.43 13.26 -11.89
CA LEU A 356 0.31 13.99 -12.92
C LEU A 356 1.27 15.03 -12.32
N GLY A 357 0.80 15.81 -11.33
CA GLY A 357 1.58 16.88 -10.71
C GLY A 357 2.87 16.36 -10.09
N ILE A 358 2.78 15.28 -9.30
CA ILE A 358 3.95 14.60 -8.71
C ILE A 358 4.80 13.95 -9.81
N GLY A 359 4.17 13.43 -10.86
CA GLY A 359 4.85 12.83 -12.01
C GLY A 359 5.66 13.81 -12.87
N MET A 360 5.27 15.09 -12.91
CA MET A 360 5.99 16.13 -13.64
C MET A 360 6.96 16.90 -12.73
N TYR A 361 6.60 17.11 -11.47
CA TYR A 361 7.40 17.87 -10.51
C TYR A 361 7.35 17.21 -9.11
N PRO A 362 8.22 16.22 -8.86
CA PRO A 362 8.20 15.46 -7.60
C PRO A 362 8.66 16.28 -6.39
N ASP A 363 9.43 17.35 -6.61
CA ASP A 363 9.94 18.25 -5.57
C ASP A 363 8.83 18.91 -4.76
N PHE A 364 7.61 19.02 -5.32
CA PHE A 364 6.42 19.46 -4.57
C PHE A 364 6.15 18.61 -3.32
N VAL A 365 6.41 17.30 -3.39
CA VAL A 365 6.24 16.39 -2.25
C VAL A 365 7.57 16.17 -1.52
N LEU A 366 8.67 16.04 -2.27
CA LEU A 366 9.98 15.77 -1.65
C LEU A 366 10.45 16.92 -0.75
N SER A 367 10.16 18.17 -1.10
CA SER A 367 10.49 19.32 -0.24
C SER A 367 9.87 19.25 1.17
N LEU A 368 8.79 18.47 1.36
CA LEU A 368 8.17 18.24 2.67
C LEU A 368 8.81 17.09 3.45
N SER A 369 9.50 16.17 2.77
CA SER A 369 10.06 14.96 3.37
C SER A 369 11.57 15.00 3.58
N VAL A 370 12.33 15.67 2.71
CA VAL A 370 13.80 15.61 2.65
C VAL A 370 14.45 15.91 4.01
N GLU A 371 14.13 17.04 4.64
CA GLU A 371 14.72 17.41 5.94
C GLU A 371 14.47 16.34 7.01
N LYS A 372 13.26 15.75 7.04
CA LYS A 372 12.94 14.70 8.01
C LYS A 372 13.66 13.40 7.69
N VAL A 373 13.76 13.02 6.42
CA VAL A 373 14.45 11.80 6.00
C VAL A 373 15.94 11.90 6.31
N GLU A 374 16.55 13.05 6.08
CA GLU A 374 17.94 13.32 6.45
C GLU A 374 18.15 13.17 7.97
N VAL A 375 17.28 13.77 8.79
CA VAL A 375 17.35 13.64 10.26
C VAL A 375 17.20 12.19 10.72
N ILE A 376 16.27 11.43 10.12
CA ILE A 376 16.09 10.02 10.43
C ILE A 376 17.39 9.28 10.16
N LEU A 377 17.94 9.41 8.95
CA LEU A 377 19.16 8.70 8.55
C LEU A 377 20.37 9.12 9.40
N SER A 378 20.62 10.43 9.56
CA SER A 378 21.79 10.92 10.30
C SER A 378 21.80 10.50 11.77
N ASN A 379 20.63 10.34 12.38
CA ASN A 379 20.50 9.93 13.77
C ASN A 379 20.59 8.41 13.94
N SER A 380 20.36 7.62 12.87
CA SER A 380 20.20 6.16 12.96
C SER A 380 21.30 5.35 12.26
N PHE A 381 21.97 5.87 11.23
CA PHE A 381 22.94 5.15 10.40
C PHE A 381 24.09 6.04 9.93
#